data_AF-A0A822J9A8-F1
#
_entry.id   AF-A0A822J9A8-F1
#
_cell.length_a   1.000
_cell.length_b   1.000
_cell.length_c   1.000
_cell.angle_alpha   90.00
_cell.angle_beta   90.00
_cell.angle_gamma   90.00
#
_symmetry.space_group_name_H-M   'P 1'
#
loop_
_entity.id
_entity.type
_entity.pdbx_description
1 polymer ?
#
loop_
_entity_poly.entity_id
_entity_poly.type
_entity_poly.pdbx_seq_one_letter_code
_entity_poly.pdbx_strand_id
1 'polypeptide(L)'
;MTEGVFIRKTANYRAWVDEAGIGRIRILRRINFKTLASLFEELHGEIKNRIKEGKVNIVFYISKSLYEEMSVNAKDFLGFCQSCMGIKFELVLIEL
;
A
#
# COMPACT_ATOMS: atom_id res chain seq x y z
N MET A 1 5.22 -8.18 -20.54
CA MET A 1 4.67 -7.40 -19.41
C MET A 1 3.17 -7.47 -19.54
N THR A 2 2.55 -8.45 -18.91
CA THR A 2 1.11 -8.72 -18.99
C THR A 2 0.33 -7.70 -18.16
N GLU A 3 -0.75 -7.20 -18.74
CA GLU A 3 -1.57 -6.10 -18.27
C GLU A 3 -2.38 -6.49 -17.03
N GLY A 4 -1.84 -6.16 -15.86
CA GLY A 4 -2.48 -6.26 -14.55
C GLY A 4 -2.89 -4.88 -14.01
N VAL A 5 -4.09 -4.44 -14.39
CA VAL A 5 -5.12 -3.72 -13.63
C VAL A 5 -4.72 -2.76 -12.46
N PHE A 6 -5.04 -1.47 -12.63
CA PHE A 6 -4.73 -0.28 -11.79
C PHE A 6 -3.24 -0.10 -11.50
N ILE A 7 -2.61 0.89 -12.14
CA ILE A 7 -1.21 1.22 -11.91
C ILE A 7 -1.10 2.73 -11.69
N ARG A 8 -0.76 3.14 -10.46
CA ARG A 8 -0.23 4.48 -10.20
C ARG A 8 1.28 4.39 -10.16
N LYS A 9 1.95 5.07 -11.08
CA LYS A 9 3.41 5.12 -11.14
C LYS A 9 3.86 6.57 -11.11
N THR A 10 4.56 6.94 -10.05
CA THR A 10 5.17 8.26 -9.89
C THR A 10 6.67 8.11 -9.64
N ALA A 11 7.38 9.24 -9.53
CA ALA A 11 8.77 9.24 -9.10
C ALA A 11 8.95 8.79 -7.63
N ASN A 12 7.90 8.89 -6.81
CA ASN A 12 7.95 8.69 -5.37
C ASN A 12 7.37 7.35 -4.93
N TYR A 13 6.44 6.78 -5.68
CA TYR A 13 5.81 5.52 -5.33
C TYR A 13 5.27 4.77 -6.56
N ARG A 14 4.98 3.50 -6.36
CA ARG A 14 4.22 2.65 -7.28
C ARG A 14 3.09 1.99 -6.51
N ALA A 15 1.90 1.95 -7.07
CA ALA A 15 0.77 1.21 -6.52
C ALA A 15 0.12 0.41 -7.64
N TRP A 16 -0.14 -0.88 -7.40
CA TRP A 16 -0.80 -1.75 -8.36
C TRP A 16 -1.58 -2.89 -7.71
N VAL A 17 -2.51 -3.50 -8.44
CA VAL A 17 -3.14 -4.76 -8.02
C VAL A 17 -2.60 -5.86 -8.91
N ASP A 18 -2.13 -6.95 -8.31
CA ASP A 18 -1.57 -8.06 -9.08
C ASP A 18 -2.63 -9.05 -9.59
N GLU A 19 -2.18 -10.07 -10.33
CA GLU A 19 -3.04 -11.12 -10.88
C GLU A 19 -3.75 -11.95 -9.78
N ALA A 20 -3.22 -11.97 -8.55
CA ALA A 20 -3.84 -12.61 -7.40
C ALA A 20 -4.85 -11.71 -6.66
N GLY A 21 -5.10 -10.49 -7.15
CA GLY A 21 -6.00 -9.53 -6.52
C GLY A 21 -5.40 -8.83 -5.29
N ILE A 22 -4.08 -8.92 -5.09
CA ILE A 22 -3.38 -8.31 -3.97
C ILE A 22 -2.94 -6.89 -4.35
N GLY A 23 -3.32 -5.92 -3.53
CA GLY A 23 -2.80 -4.56 -3.63
C GLY A 23 -1.34 -4.50 -3.21
N ARG A 24 -0.51 -3.85 -4.02
CA ARG A 24 0.90 -3.63 -3.71
C ARG A 24 1.20 -2.14 -3.77
N ILE A 25 1.83 -1.62 -2.73
CA ILE A 25 2.34 -0.25 -2.66
C ILE A 25 3.84 -0.33 -2.44
N ARG A 26 4.63 0.33 -3.29
CA ARG A 26 6.08 0.46 -3.11
C ARG A 26 6.45 1.93 -3.02
N ILE A 27 7.01 2.34 -1.89
CA ILE A 27 7.55 3.68 -1.69
C ILE A 27 9.00 3.73 -2.15
N LEU A 28 9.32 4.72 -2.98
CA LEU A 28 10.64 4.94 -3.58
C LEU A 28 11.31 6.21 -3.05
N ARG A 29 10.51 7.20 -2.63
CA ARG A 29 10.95 8.47 -2.03
C ARG A 29 9.92 8.93 -0.99
N ARG A 30 10.26 9.94 -0.20
CA ARG A 30 9.36 10.54 0.79
C ARG A 30 8.00 10.90 0.18
N ILE A 31 6.94 10.52 0.89
CA ILE A 31 5.56 10.91 0.59
C ILE A 31 4.95 11.51 1.85
N ASN A 32 4.01 12.44 1.68
CA ASN A 32 3.27 13.00 2.81
C ASN A 32 2.11 12.08 3.22
N PHE A 33 1.58 12.30 4.42
CA PHE A 33 0.48 11.51 4.97
C PHE A 33 -0.77 11.53 4.09
N LYS A 34 -1.13 12.69 3.51
CA LYS A 34 -2.27 12.81 2.60
C LYS A 34 -2.16 11.86 1.40
N THR A 35 -0.96 11.79 0.80
CA THR A 35 -0.68 10.89 -0.32
C THR A 35 -0.80 9.43 0.11
N LEU A 36 -0.28 9.08 1.28
CA LEU A 36 -0.41 7.74 1.83
C LEU A 36 -1.87 7.34 2.02
N ALA A 37 -2.67 8.18 2.68
CA ALA A 37 -4.08 7.91 2.93
C ALA A 37 -4.88 7.74 1.63
N SER A 38 -4.70 8.64 0.66
CA SER A 38 -5.36 8.54 -0.65
C SER A 38 -4.96 7.27 -1.40
N LEU A 39 -3.70 6.84 -1.33
CA LEU A 39 -3.26 5.60 -1.97
C LEU A 39 -3.95 4.37 -1.38
N PHE A 40 -4.12 4.34 -0.07
CA PHE A 40 -4.83 3.27 0.61
C PHE A 40 -6.32 3.25 0.24
N GLU A 41 -6.97 4.41 0.23
CA GLU A 41 -8.38 4.52 -0.14
C GLU A 41 -8.62 4.05 -1.58
N GLU A 42 -7.80 4.52 -2.53
CA GLU A 42 -7.87 4.14 -3.94
C GLU A 42 -7.68 2.61 -4.09
N LEU A 43 -6.60 2.04 -3.54
CA LEU A 43 -6.34 0.61 -3.66
C LEU A 43 -7.39 -0.25 -2.96
N HIS A 44 -7.86 0.17 -1.79
CA HIS A 44 -8.89 -0.55 -1.07
C HIS A 44 -10.19 -0.61 -1.89
N GLY A 45 -10.62 0.51 -2.47
CA GLY A 45 -11.80 0.55 -3.35
C GLY A 45 -11.63 -0.35 -4.58
N GLU A 46 -10.48 -0.28 -5.24
CA GLU A 46 -10.17 -1.09 -6.41
C GLU A 46 -10.18 -2.60 -6.11
N ILE A 47 -9.60 -3.03 -4.99
CA ILE A 47 -9.59 -4.45 -4.61
C ILE A 47 -10.98 -4.90 -4.21
N LYS A 48 -11.70 -4.09 -3.40
CA LYS A 48 -13.07 -4.40 -2.95
C LYS A 48 -14.03 -4.58 -4.12
N ASN A 49 -13.89 -3.83 -5.20
CA ASN A 49 -14.72 -3.97 -6.40
C ASN A 49 -14.42 -5.26 -7.19
N ARG A 50 -13.27 -5.92 -6.94
CA ARG A 50 -12.84 -7.11 -7.68
C ARG A 50 -13.01 -8.40 -6.90
N ILE A 51 -12.93 -8.34 -5.57
CA ILE A 51 -13.16 -9.52 -4.71
C ILE A 51 -14.66 -9.71 -4.49
N LYS A 52 -15.13 -10.97 -4.60
CA LYS A 52 -16.52 -11.32 -4.28
C LYS A 52 -16.70 -11.61 -2.80
N GLU A 53 -15.69 -12.24 -2.18
CA GLU A 53 -15.65 -12.60 -0.77
C GLU A 53 -14.19 -12.55 -0.28
N GLY A 54 -14.00 -12.41 1.03
CA GLY A 54 -12.68 -12.33 1.67
C GLY A 54 -12.27 -10.92 2.09
N LYS A 55 -11.03 -10.78 2.56
CA LYS A 55 -10.47 -9.51 3.03
C LYS A 55 -9.62 -8.86 1.94
N VAL A 56 -9.66 -7.53 1.88
CA VAL A 56 -8.74 -6.75 1.04
C VAL A 56 -7.31 -7.02 1.52
N ASN A 57 -6.44 -7.50 0.63
CA ASN A 57 -5.03 -7.77 0.95
C ASN A 57 -4.14 -6.70 0.34
N ILE A 58 -3.33 -6.03 1.17
CA ILE A 58 -2.40 -4.98 0.76
C ILE A 58 -1.01 -5.27 1.33
N VAL A 59 0.00 -5.26 0.46
CA VAL A 59 1.41 -5.36 0.83
C VAL A 59 2.10 -4.02 0.56
N PHE A 60 2.72 -3.47 1.59
CA PHE A 60 3.38 -2.17 1.58
C PHE A 60 4.89 -2.34 1.72
N TYR A 61 5.62 -2.00 0.66
CA TYR A 61 7.07 -2.07 0.59
C TYR A 61 7.68 -0.68 0.79
N ILE A 62 8.62 -0.56 1.71
CA ILE A 62 9.36 0.68 1.97
C ILE A 62 10.76 0.35 2.51
N SER A 63 11.78 1.14 2.17
CA SER A 63 13.10 0.93 2.77
C SER A 63 13.11 1.32 4.24
N LYS A 64 13.96 0.69 5.04
CA LYS A 64 14.08 1.01 6.47
C LYS A 64 14.38 2.51 6.70
N SER A 65 15.30 3.08 5.91
CA SER A 65 15.64 4.50 5.98
C SER A 65 14.44 5.42 5.71
N LEU A 66 13.68 5.17 4.63
CA LEU A 66 12.50 5.97 4.31
C LEU A 66 11.39 5.79 5.35
N TYR A 67 11.23 4.59 5.89
CA TYR A 67 10.27 4.32 6.95
C TYR A 67 10.60 5.10 8.23
N GLU A 68 11.87 5.12 8.64
CA GLU A 68 12.33 5.87 9.81
C GLU A 68 12.05 7.37 9.67
N GLU A 69 12.18 7.92 8.47
CA GLU A 69 11.89 9.32 8.16
C GLU A 69 10.39 9.67 8.06
N MET A 70 9.49 8.68 8.04
CA MET A 70 8.05 8.95 8.01
C MET A 70 7.58 9.66 9.29
N SER A 71 6.59 10.54 9.13
CA SER A 71 5.95 11.18 10.27
C SER A 71 5.28 10.15 11.19
N VAL A 72 5.15 10.50 12.47
CA VAL A 72 4.48 9.67 13.48
C VAL A 72 3.08 9.29 13.02
N ASN A 73 2.28 10.26 12.55
CA ASN A 73 0.93 10.00 12.03
C ASN A 73 0.90 8.95 10.91
N ALA A 74 1.92 8.94 10.05
CA ALA A 74 1.98 7.97 8.96
C ALA A 74 2.34 6.57 9.48
N LYS A 75 3.24 6.47 10.46
CA LYS A 75 3.55 5.20 11.14
C LYS A 75 2.35 4.66 11.92
N ASP A 76 1.66 5.52 12.67
CA ASP A 76 0.46 5.17 13.42
C ASP A 76 -0.65 4.69 12.49
N PHE A 77 -0.83 5.33 11.33
CA PHE A 77 -1.77 4.87 10.31
C PHE A 77 -1.40 3.48 9.76
N LEU A 78 -0.13 3.22 9.47
CA LEU A 78 0.31 1.89 9.04
C LEU A 78 0.05 0.83 10.13
N GLY A 79 0.32 1.16 11.41
CA GLY A 79 0.00 0.29 12.54
C GLY A 79 -1.50 0.05 12.73
N PHE A 80 -2.32 1.08 12.48
CA PHE A 80 -3.78 0.93 12.43
C PHE A 80 -4.20 -0.02 11.32
N CYS A 81 -3.63 0.09 10.11
CA CYS A 81 -3.91 -0.84 9.02
C CYS A 81 -3.53 -2.29 9.36
N GLN A 82 -2.43 -2.52 10.10
CA GLN A 82 -2.02 -3.86 10.55
C GLN A 82 -2.99 -4.49 11.56
N SER A 83 -3.64 -3.69 12.39
CA SER A 83 -4.58 -4.16 13.42
C SER A 83 -6.04 -4.26 12.96
N CYS A 84 -6.34 -3.80 11.74
CA CYS A 84 -7.70 -3.75 11.22
C CYS A 84 -8.21 -5.15 10.81
N MET A 85 -9.36 -5.58 11.35
CA MET A 85 -9.93 -6.89 11.03
C MET A 85 -10.45 -7.02 9.59
N GLY A 86 -10.78 -5.91 8.91
CA GLY A 86 -11.37 -5.89 7.58
C GLY A 86 -10.37 -6.01 6.43
N ILE A 87 -9.08 -5.81 6.71
CA ILE A 87 -8.00 -5.88 5.72
C ILE A 87 -6.91 -6.82 6.21
N LYS A 88 -6.22 -7.46 5.28
CA LYS A 88 -4.93 -8.10 5.53
C LYS A 88 -3.86 -7.11 5.08
N PHE A 89 -3.07 -6.58 6.00
CA PHE A 89 -2.05 -5.60 5.68
C PHE A 89 -0.67 -6.09 6.09
N GLU A 90 0.27 -6.07 5.15
CA GLU A 90 1.65 -6.53 5.35
C GLU A 90 2.62 -5.38 5.10
N LEU A 91 3.39 -5.00 6.13
CA LEU A 91 4.48 -4.03 6.00
C LEU A 91 5.80 -4.78 5.78
N VAL A 92 6.41 -4.55 4.62
CA VAL A 92 7.69 -5.16 4.23
C VAL A 92 8.76 -4.08 4.20
N LEU A 93 9.66 -4.13 5.18
CA LEU A 93 10.87 -3.31 5.18
C LEU A 93 11.89 -3.95 4.24
N ILE A 94 12.25 -3.25 3.17
CA ILE A 94 13.28 -3.69 2.24
C ILE A 94 14.64 -3.11 2.64
N GLU A 95 15.67 -3.94 2.58
CA GLU A 95 17.05 -3.44 2.60
C GLU A 95 17.37 -2.91 1.21
N LEU A 96 17.91 -1.68 1.15
CA LEU A 96 18.40 -1.03 -0.07
C LEU A 96 19.91 -0.87 0.04
#